data_AF-A0A2I1N9T8-F1
#
_entry.id   AF-A0A2I1N9T8-F1
#
_cell.length_a   1.000
_cell.length_b   1.000
_cell.length_c   1.000
_cell.angle_alpha   90.00
_cell.angle_beta   90.00
_cell.angle_gamma   90.00
#
_symmetry.space_group_name_H-M   'P 1'
#
loop_
_entity.id
_entity.type
_entity.pdbx_description
1 polymer ?
#
loop_
_entity_poly.entity_id
_entity_poly.type
_entity_poly.pdbx_seq_one_letter_code
_entity_poly.pdbx_strand_id
1 'polypeptide(L)' 'MKTLKNIFNFYIDGFKNMKLGKTLWLVVFVKLFIMIFILKMFIFDKNIHTEFQTDEEKINFIYQNLKKD' A
#
# COMPACT_ATOMS: atom_id res chain seq x y z
N MET A 1 -17.81 -30.76 -10.87
CA MET A 1 -16.69 -29.81 -10.64
C MET A 1 -16.01 -29.30 -11.93
N LYS A 2 -16.68 -29.29 -13.11
CA LYS A 2 -16.09 -28.79 -14.37
C LYS A 2 -16.55 -27.37 -14.75
N THR A 3 -17.75 -26.98 -14.31
CA THR A 3 -18.38 -25.70 -14.67
C THR A 3 -17.66 -24.50 -14.08
N LEU A 4 -17.30 -24.54 -12.80
CA LEU A 4 -16.51 -23.49 -12.14
C LEU A 4 -15.15 -23.26 -12.82
N LYS A 5 -14.47 -24.33 -13.21
CA LYS A 5 -13.18 -24.25 -13.93
C LYS A 5 -13.35 -23.59 -15.31
N ASN A 6 -14.42 -23.90 -16.02
CA ASN A 6 -14.72 -23.24 -17.30
C ASN A 6 -15.05 -21.76 -17.15
N ILE A 7 -15.82 -21.38 -16.13
CA ILE A 7 -16.16 -19.97 -15.86
C ILE A 7 -14.89 -19.18 -15.53
N PHE A 8 -14.01 -19.74 -14.71
CA PHE A 8 -12.73 -19.13 -14.36
C PHE A 8 -11.82 -18.96 -15.59
N ASN A 9 -11.68 -20.01 -16.40
CA ASN A 9 -10.91 -19.95 -17.64
C ASN A 9 -11.48 -18.92 -18.61
N PHE A 10 -12.81 -18.83 -18.76
CA PHE A 10 -13.45 -17.82 -19.61
C PHE A 10 -13.14 -16.40 -19.15
N TYR A 11 -13.16 -16.14 -17.84
CA TYR A 11 -12.81 -14.81 -17.31
C TYR A 11 -11.34 -14.47 -17.54
N ILE A 12 -10.43 -15.43 -17.30
CA ILE A 12 -9.00 -15.27 -17.58
C ILE A 12 -8.75 -15.04 -19.06
N ASP A 13 -9.33 -15.85 -19.93
CA ASP A 13 -9.14 -15.77 -21.38
C ASP A 13 -9.74 -14.48 -21.94
N GLY A 14 -10.91 -14.07 -21.44
CA GLY A 14 -11.52 -12.77 -21.74
C GLY A 14 -10.61 -11.61 -21.34
N PHE A 15 -10.16 -11.59 -20.09
CA PHE A 15 -9.26 -10.55 -19.58
C PHE A 15 -7.91 -10.52 -20.32
N LYS A 16 -7.37 -11.69 -20.67
CA LYS A 16 -6.12 -11.82 -21.43
C LYS A 16 -6.26 -11.34 -22.87
N ASN A 17 -7.42 -11.47 -23.51
CA ASN A 17 -7.63 -10.99 -24.87
C ASN A 17 -8.07 -9.51 -24.92
N MET A 18 -8.44 -8.91 -23.79
CA MET A 18 -8.79 -7.49 -23.71
C MET A 18 -7.55 -6.58 -23.73
N LYS A 19 -7.53 -5.63 -24.66
CA LYS A 19 -6.52 -4.55 -24.69
C LYS A 19 -6.89 -3.42 -23.73
N LEU A 20 -8.12 -2.91 -23.82
CA LEU A 20 -8.62 -1.82 -22.99
C LEU A 20 -8.62 -2.17 -21.50
N GLY A 21 -9.13 -3.35 -21.12
CA GLY A 21 -9.20 -3.78 -19.71
C GLY A 21 -7.83 -3.86 -19.04
N LYS A 22 -6.81 -4.34 -19.75
CA LYS A 22 -5.42 -4.38 -19.26
C LYS A 22 -4.85 -2.97 -19.07
N THR A 23 -5.12 -2.06 -20.02
CA THR A 23 -4.69 -0.66 -19.90
C THR A 23 -5.33 -0.01 -18.68
N LEU A 24 -6.63 -0.20 -18.46
CA LEU A 24 -7.31 0.32 -17.27
C LEU A 24 -6.74 -0.26 -15.97
N TRP A 25 -6.52 -1.58 -15.92
CA TRP A 25 -5.90 -2.21 -14.75
C TRP A 25 -4.48 -1.69 -14.48
N LEU A 26 -3.69 -1.44 -15.53
CA LEU A 26 -2.38 -0.82 -15.40
C LEU A 26 -2.50 0.58 -14.81
N VAL A 27 -3.45 1.39 -15.28
CA VAL A 27 -3.71 2.74 -14.72
C VAL A 27 -4.10 2.65 -13.24
N VAL A 28 -4.94 1.69 -12.85
CA VAL A 28 -5.31 1.46 -11.45
C VAL A 28 -4.08 1.08 -10.62
N PHE A 29 -3.25 0.15 -11.09
CA PHE A 29 -2.01 -0.24 -10.40
C PHE A 29 -1.05 0.94 -10.22
N VAL A 30 -0.83 1.73 -11.26
CA VAL A 30 0.02 2.92 -11.20
C VAL A 30 -0.53 3.92 -10.19
N LYS A 31 -1.84 4.18 -10.22
CA LYS A 31 -2.48 5.10 -9.28
C LYS A 31 -2.37 4.62 -7.84
N LEU A 32 -2.55 3.32 -7.58
CA LEU A 32 -2.37 2.72 -6.26
C LEU A 32 -0.91 2.80 -5.79
N PHE A 33 0.05 2.53 -6.67
CA PHE A 33 1.47 2.65 -6.36
C PHE A 33 1.85 4.07 -5.98
N ILE A 34 1.42 5.05 -6.78
CA ILE A 34 1.64 6.48 -6.50
C ILE A 34 0.98 6.87 -5.18
N MET A 35 -0.25 6.43 -4.92
CA MET A 35 -0.96 6.76 -3.67
C MET A 35 -0.25 6.18 -2.45
N ILE A 36 0.23 4.94 -2.50
CA ILE A 36 1.04 4.32 -1.44
C ILE A 36 2.36 5.08 -1.25
N PHE A 37 3.02 5.46 -2.35
CA PHE A 37 4.28 6.20 -2.30
C PHE A 37 4.11 7.58 -1.66
N ILE A 38 3.10 8.34 -2.07
CA ILE A 38 2.76 9.65 -1.48
C ILE A 38 2.41 9.46 0.00
N LEU A 39 1.55 8.50 0.33
CA LEU A 39 1.19 8.23 1.72
C LEU A 39 2.44 7.90 2.55
N LYS A 40 3.35 7.09 2.01
CA LYS A 40 4.62 6.77 2.67
C LYS A 40 5.49 8.02 2.85
N MET A 41 5.67 8.82 1.81
CA MET A 41 6.46 10.06 1.88
C MET A 41 5.87 11.03 2.91
N PHE A 42 4.56 11.29 2.85
CA PHE A 42 3.90 12.22 3.78
C PHE A 42 3.79 11.69 5.21
N ILE A 43 3.51 10.40 5.41
CA ILE A 43 3.37 9.82 6.76
C ILE A 43 4.73 9.61 7.42
N PHE A 44 5.75 9.13 6.70
CA PHE A 44 7.04 8.81 7.30
C PHE A 44 7.95 10.04 7.42
N ASP A 45 8.00 10.93 6.42
CA ASP A 45 8.89 12.09 6.50
C ASP A 45 8.40 13.12 7.53
N LYS A 46 7.09 13.38 7.63
CA LYS A 46 6.58 14.38 8.59
C LYS A 46 6.48 13.89 10.03
N ASN A 47 6.17 12.61 10.27
CA ASN A 47 5.84 12.15 11.62
C ASN A 47 6.98 11.44 12.36
N ILE A 48 7.98 10.89 11.67
CA ILE A 48 8.97 10.01 12.33
C ILE A 48 10.34 10.66 12.50
N HIS A 49 10.77 11.53 11.60
CA HIS A 49 12.12 12.12 11.66
C HIS A 49 12.16 13.57 12.11
N THR A 50 11.04 14.30 12.03
CA THR A 50 11.03 15.74 12.34
C THR A 50 10.90 16.07 13.83
N GLU A 51 10.32 15.19 14.65
CA GLU A 51 10.19 15.44 16.10
C GLU A 51 11.29 14.80 16.96
N PHE A 52 12.05 13.83 16.44
CA PHE A 52 13.12 13.18 17.19
C PHE A 52 14.28 12.81 16.27
N GLN A 53 15.41 13.46 16.49
CA GLN A 53 16.61 13.36 15.63
C GLN A 53 17.41 12.09 15.92
N THR A 54 17.22 11.50 17.11
CA THR A 54 17.89 10.28 17.54
C THR A 54 16.88 9.26 18.05
N ASP A 55 17.15 7.98 17.79
CA ASP A 55 16.31 6.88 18.27
C ASP A 55 16.28 6.84 19.82
N GLU A 56 17.31 7.34 20.50
CA GLU A 56 17.36 7.50 21.95
C GLU A 56 16.32 8.50 22.49
N GLU A 57 16.12 9.64 21.82
CA GLU A 57 15.12 10.64 22.22
C GLU A 57 13.69 10.10 22.11
N LYS A 58 13.40 9.30 21.07
CA LYS A 58 12.10 8.62 20.92
C LYS A 58 11.84 7.64 22.05
N ILE A 59 12.83 6.81 22.37
CA ILE A 59 12.73 5.81 23.44
C ILE A 59 12.49 6.50 24.77
N ASN A 60 13.21 7.59 25.06
CA ASN A 60 13.06 8.33 26.31
C ASN A 60 11.68 9.02 26.41
N PHE A 61 11.17 9.62 25.34
CA PHE A 61 9.82 10.21 25.31
C PHE A 61 8.73 9.17 25.56
N ILE A 62 8.80 8.01 24.91
CA ILE A 62 7.87 6.90 25.12
C ILE A 62 7.95 6.39 26.56
N TYR A 63 9.17 6.21 27.08
CA TYR A 63 9.40 5.75 28.45
C TYR A 63 8.81 6.70 29.50
N GLN A 64 8.94 8.02 29.30
CA GLN A 64 8.37 9.03 30.18
C GLN A 64 6.83 9.06 30.14
N ASN A 65 6.22 8.89 28.96
CA ASN A 65 4.77 8.85 28.84
C ASN A 65 4.15 7.55 29.40
N LEU A 66 4.84 6.41 29.25
CA LEU A 66 4.41 5.13 29.83
C LEU A 66 4.64 5.03 31.34
N LYS A 67 5.56 5.81 31.90
CA LYS A 67 5.79 5.89 33.36
C LYS A 67 4.85 6.86 34.08
N LYS A 68 4.02 7.59 33.34
CA LYS A 68 3.09 8.58 33.90
C LYS A 68 1.76 7.96 34.36
N ASP A 69 1.82 6.69 34.78
CA ASP A 69 0.76 5.98 35.51
C ASP A 69 1.16 5.86 36.98
#